data_AF-A0A9P6AWK7-F1
#
_entry.id   AF-A0A9P6AWK7-F1
#
_cell.length_a   1.000
_cell.length_b   1.000
_cell.length_c   1.000
_cell.angle_alpha   90.00
_cell.angle_beta   90.00
_cell.angle_gamma   90.00
#
_symmetry.space_group_name_H-M   'P 1'
#
loop_
_entity.id
_entity.type
_entity.pdbx_description
1 polymer ?
#
loop_
_entity_poly.entity_id
_entity_poly.type
_entity_poly.pdbx_seq_one_letter_code
_entity_poly.pdbx_strand_id
1 'polypeptide(L)'
;MQAHHWSTSVLPTLIRPYMRFQRECSGAHQAEEQSWFICKCGSQHHSLEVVCVHMECVEDITLDICKCRPAPVQLVQCGFFPCSPVRPTLAVSLNMLEFIAELFLHIAPNERGWAAMLVKYLKARGYCFVTADSFRCRFANALAHYQQLVRLVDAEVEKLVDRSQ
;
A
#
# COMPACT_ATOMS: atom_id res chain seq x y z
N MET A 1 8.80 -7.68 16.81
CA MET A 1 8.49 -6.28 17.14
C MET A 1 7.73 -5.55 16.03
N GLN A 2 8.16 -5.55 14.76
CA GLN A 2 7.43 -4.84 13.69
C GLN A 2 6.07 -5.47 13.33
N ALA A 3 5.94 -6.81 13.30
CA ALA A 3 4.68 -7.49 12.99
C ALA A 3 3.52 -7.15 13.97
N HIS A 4 3.85 -6.93 15.25
CA HIS A 4 2.87 -6.51 16.25
C HIS A 4 2.37 -5.08 16.00
N HIS A 5 3.26 -4.17 15.59
CA HIS A 5 2.91 -2.78 15.28
C HIS A 5 1.95 -2.69 14.09
N TRP A 6 2.11 -3.56 13.09
CA TRP A 6 1.18 -3.66 11.97
C TRP A 6 -0.24 -3.99 12.43
N SER A 7 -0.41 -5.08 13.16
CA SER A 7 -1.74 -5.58 13.52
C SER A 7 -2.46 -4.69 14.54
N THR A 8 -1.73 -4.11 15.50
CA THR A 8 -2.36 -3.34 16.59
C THR A 8 -2.55 -1.87 16.30
N SER A 9 -1.71 -1.26 15.47
CA SER A 9 -1.70 0.21 15.32
C SER A 9 -1.91 0.69 13.89
N VAL A 10 -1.33 0.02 12.88
CA VAL A 10 -1.36 0.54 11.50
C VAL A 10 -2.58 0.02 10.76
N LEU A 11 -2.74 -1.30 10.64
CA LEU A 11 -3.80 -1.90 9.81
C LEU A 11 -5.22 -1.42 10.18
N PRO A 12 -5.60 -1.29 11.46
CA PRO A 12 -6.91 -0.75 11.82
C PRO A 12 -7.18 0.65 11.26
N THR A 13 -6.14 1.49 11.17
CA THR A 13 -6.25 2.86 10.60
C THR A 13 -6.40 2.88 9.09
N LEU A 14 -6.05 1.77 8.41
CA LEU A 14 -6.11 1.64 6.95
C LEU A 14 -7.44 1.10 6.44
N ILE A 15 -8.28 0.49 7.29
CA ILE A 15 -9.57 -0.12 6.87
C ILE A 15 -10.44 0.88 6.11
N ARG A 16 -10.74 2.05 6.71
CA ARG A 16 -11.59 3.07 6.07
C ARG A 16 -10.94 3.71 4.84
N PRO A 17 -9.66 4.11 4.86
CA PRO A 17 -8.97 4.57 3.65
C PRO A 17 -9.03 3.55 2.50
N TYR A 18 -8.82 2.28 2.79
CA TYR A 18 -8.83 1.22 1.79
C TYR A 18 -10.23 0.96 1.22
N MET A 19 -11.25 0.89 2.07
CA MET A 19 -12.65 0.82 1.61
C MET A 19 -13.05 2.00 0.72
N ARG A 20 -12.53 3.20 1.01
CA ARG A 20 -12.74 4.38 0.16
C ARG A 20 -12.06 4.20 -1.20
N PHE A 21 -10.78 3.83 -1.19
CA PHE A 21 -10.01 3.54 -2.40
C PHE A 21 -10.73 2.51 -3.28
N GLN A 22 -11.20 1.39 -2.73
CA GLN A 22 -11.93 0.37 -3.48
C GLN A 22 -13.19 0.92 -4.15
N ARG A 23 -13.98 1.75 -3.45
CA ARG A 23 -15.19 2.37 -4.03
C ARG A 23 -14.86 3.29 -5.20
N GLU A 24 -13.78 4.06 -5.09
CA GLU A 24 -13.35 5.01 -6.11
C GLU A 24 -12.77 4.30 -7.34
N CYS A 25 -12.05 3.19 -7.17
CA CYS A 25 -11.49 2.41 -8.28
C CYS A 25 -12.47 1.43 -8.94
N SER A 26 -13.62 1.15 -8.32
CA SER A 26 -14.67 0.28 -8.90
C SER A 26 -15.39 0.89 -10.11
N GLY A 27 -15.29 2.22 -10.29
CA GLY A 27 -15.71 2.92 -11.50
C GLY A 27 -14.48 3.27 -12.32
N ALA A 28 -14.40 2.79 -13.56
CA ALA A 28 -13.26 3.03 -14.44
C ALA A 28 -13.03 4.52 -14.71
N HIS A 29 -12.29 5.24 -13.86
CA HIS A 29 -11.66 6.51 -14.19
C HIS A 29 -10.34 6.68 -13.43
N GLN A 30 -9.30 6.92 -14.23
CA GLN A 30 -7.95 7.27 -13.83
C GLN A 30 -7.95 8.56 -13.02
N ALA A 31 -7.11 8.57 -11.98
CA ALA A 31 -6.31 9.71 -11.53
C ALA A 31 -6.91 11.09 -11.85
N GLU A 32 -7.97 11.47 -11.15
CA GLU A 32 -8.11 12.89 -10.84
C GLU A 32 -6.87 13.28 -10.03
N GLU A 33 -6.18 14.34 -10.49
CA GLU A 33 -5.09 14.98 -9.77
C GLU A 33 -5.49 15.09 -8.30
N GLN A 34 -4.89 14.23 -7.48
CA GLN A 34 -5.22 14.16 -6.07
C GLN A 34 -4.72 15.46 -5.45
N SER A 35 -5.62 16.44 -5.34
CA SER A 35 -5.41 17.64 -4.55
C SER A 35 -5.30 17.21 -3.09
N TRP A 36 -4.09 16.81 -2.70
CA TRP A 36 -3.83 16.33 -1.35
C TRP A 36 -4.13 17.47 -0.38
N PHE A 37 -5.22 17.32 0.37
CA PHE A 37 -5.66 18.33 1.33
C PHE A 37 -4.56 18.62 2.36
N ILE A 38 -3.88 19.75 2.23
CA ILE A 38 -2.87 20.20 3.18
C ILE A 38 -3.50 20.18 4.57
N CYS A 39 -2.90 19.45 5.52
CA CYS A 39 -3.39 19.45 6.88
C CYS A 39 -3.11 20.82 7.49
N LYS A 40 -4.13 21.49 8.02
CA LYS A 40 -3.98 22.80 8.67
C LYS A 40 -3.75 22.70 10.18
N CYS A 41 -3.23 21.57 10.65
CA CYS A 41 -2.98 21.39 12.08
C CYS A 41 -1.78 22.23 12.52
N GLY A 42 -1.80 22.80 13.73
CA GLY A 42 -0.67 23.56 14.28
C GLY A 42 0.51 22.69 14.76
N SER A 43 0.57 21.42 14.33
CA SER A 43 1.63 20.50 14.75
C SER A 43 2.82 20.57 13.80
N GLN A 44 3.91 19.87 14.11
CA GLN A 44 5.06 19.81 13.22
C GLN A 44 4.78 18.92 12.02
N HIS A 45 4.99 19.48 10.83
CA HIS A 45 4.92 18.79 9.56
C HIS A 45 6.31 18.34 9.11
N HIS A 46 6.40 17.17 8.51
CA HIS A 46 7.65 16.66 7.94
C HIS A 46 7.41 16.20 6.52
N SER A 47 8.34 16.54 5.63
CA SER A 47 8.37 15.95 4.30
C SER A 47 8.94 14.52 4.37
N LEU A 48 8.28 13.56 3.72
CA LEU A 48 8.74 12.19 3.57
C LEU A 48 8.66 11.77 2.10
N GLU A 49 9.84 11.53 1.51
CA GLU A 49 9.96 10.94 0.18
C GLU A 49 9.75 9.43 0.24
N VAL A 50 8.93 8.92 -0.67
CA VAL A 50 8.61 7.50 -0.78
C VAL A 50 8.73 7.05 -2.23
N VAL A 51 9.51 6.00 -2.45
CA VAL A 51 9.57 5.32 -3.75
C VAL A 51 8.33 4.44 -3.89
N CYS A 52 7.50 4.69 -4.88
CA CYS A 52 6.28 3.96 -5.18
C CYS A 52 6.48 3.04 -6.39
N VAL A 53 6.15 1.76 -6.23
CA VAL A 53 6.38 0.74 -7.26
C VAL A 53 5.05 0.28 -7.86
N HIS A 54 4.90 0.48 -9.17
CA HIS A 54 3.86 -0.10 -10.00
C HIS A 54 4.38 -1.32 -10.77
N MET A 55 3.52 -2.00 -11.52
CA MET A 55 3.95 -3.08 -12.41
C MET A 55 4.85 -2.57 -13.54
N GLU A 56 4.57 -1.38 -14.06
CA GLU A 56 5.19 -0.87 -15.30
C GLU A 56 6.23 0.23 -15.07
N CYS A 57 6.16 0.91 -13.92
CA CYS A 57 7.01 2.04 -13.60
C CYS A 57 7.32 2.14 -12.10
N VAL A 58 8.26 3.03 -11.78
CA VAL A 58 8.58 3.46 -10.42
C VAL A 58 8.49 4.98 -10.40
N GLU A 59 7.86 5.53 -9.37
CA GLU A 59 7.75 6.98 -9.18
C GLU A 59 8.10 7.38 -7.74
N ASP A 60 8.55 8.62 -7.57
CA ASP A 60 8.83 9.18 -6.25
C ASP A 60 7.70 10.13 -5.88
N ILE A 61 7.10 9.92 -4.70
CA ILE A 61 6.10 10.82 -4.15
C ILE A 61 6.62 11.48 -2.88
N THR A 62 6.15 12.70 -2.62
CA THR A 62 6.47 13.44 -1.40
C THR A 62 5.23 13.57 -0.54
N LEU A 63 5.28 13.03 0.68
CA LEU A 63 4.20 13.11 1.65
C LEU A 63 4.47 14.22 2.65
N ASP A 64 3.44 14.99 2.98
CA ASP A 64 3.45 15.94 4.09
C ASP A 64 2.86 15.27 5.35
N ILE A 65 3.72 14.71 6.19
CA ILE A 65 3.32 13.87 7.32
C ILE A 65 3.21 14.68 8.62
N CYS A 66 2.12 14.45 9.35
CA CYS A 66 1.90 14.99 10.68
C CYS A 66 1.16 13.97 11.55
N LYS A 67 0.93 14.28 12.84
CA LYS A 67 0.20 13.37 13.74
C LYS A 67 -1.22 13.07 13.26
N CYS A 68 -1.86 14.01 12.58
CA CYS A 68 -3.22 13.85 12.03
C CYS A 68 -3.25 13.08 10.72
N ARG A 69 -2.16 13.10 9.95
CA ARG A 69 -2.03 12.44 8.65
C ARG A 69 -0.77 11.57 8.63
N PRO A 70 -0.82 10.37 9.21
CA PRO A 70 0.32 9.46 9.20
C PRO A 70 0.59 8.91 7.80
N ALA A 71 1.85 8.62 7.49
CA ALA A 71 2.29 8.18 6.16
C ALA A 71 1.51 6.97 5.60
N PRO A 72 1.24 5.89 6.38
CA PRO A 72 0.49 4.74 5.88
C PRO A 72 -0.91 5.10 5.35
N VAL A 73 -1.61 6.01 6.02
CA VAL A 73 -2.96 6.44 5.62
C VAL A 73 -2.89 7.25 4.33
N GLN A 74 -1.94 8.17 4.21
CA GLN A 74 -1.75 8.96 3.00
C GLN A 74 -1.40 8.07 1.80
N LEU A 75 -0.53 7.07 2.00
CA LEU A 75 -0.17 6.12 0.94
C LEU A 75 -1.38 5.36 0.41
N VAL A 76 -2.23 4.82 1.30
CA VAL A 76 -3.43 4.07 0.86
C VAL A 76 -4.41 4.98 0.12
N GLN A 77 -4.54 6.23 0.55
CA GLN A 77 -5.32 7.24 -0.19
C GLN A 77 -4.73 7.53 -1.58
N CYS A 78 -3.42 7.41 -1.74
CA CYS A 78 -2.73 7.57 -3.02
C CYS A 78 -2.71 6.28 -3.87
N GLY A 79 -3.37 5.20 -3.43
CA GLY A 79 -3.35 3.93 -4.16
C GLY A 79 -2.12 3.05 -3.88
N PHE A 80 -1.39 3.30 -2.79
CA PHE A 80 -0.19 2.55 -2.42
C PHE A 80 -0.29 1.91 -1.04
N PHE A 81 0.29 0.73 -0.89
CA PHE A 81 0.49 0.08 0.38
C PHE A 81 1.93 0.25 0.87
N PRO A 82 2.16 0.72 2.11
CA PRO A 82 3.51 0.89 2.64
C PRO A 82 4.24 -0.44 2.83
N CYS A 83 5.55 -0.48 2.59
CA CYS A 83 6.36 -1.66 2.95
C CYS A 83 6.82 -1.66 4.43
N SER A 84 6.62 -0.56 5.17
CA SER A 84 7.00 -0.40 6.58
C SER A 84 5.95 0.39 7.35
N PRO A 85 5.66 0.04 8.62
CA PRO A 85 4.54 0.63 9.36
C PRO A 85 4.80 2.05 9.88
N VAL A 86 6.07 2.42 10.12
CA VAL A 86 6.41 3.68 10.83
C VAL A 86 6.92 4.76 9.89
N ARG A 87 7.91 4.42 9.05
CA ARG A 87 8.52 5.37 8.10
C ARG A 87 8.80 4.65 6.79
N PRO A 88 7.76 4.45 5.95
CA PRO A 88 7.92 3.78 4.67
C PRO A 88 8.81 4.63 3.76
N THR A 89 9.89 4.03 3.27
CA THR A 89 10.72 4.58 2.17
C THR A 89 10.38 3.94 0.83
N LEU A 90 9.56 2.89 0.87
CA LEU A 90 9.08 2.15 -0.28
C LEU A 90 7.61 1.81 -0.05
N ALA A 91 6.82 1.94 -1.10
CA ALA A 91 5.43 1.52 -1.14
C ALA A 91 5.12 0.82 -2.47
N VAL A 92 4.05 0.04 -2.48
CA VAL A 92 3.68 -0.84 -3.60
C VAL A 92 2.25 -0.54 -4.00
N SER A 93 1.98 -0.44 -5.31
CA SER A 93 0.63 -0.19 -5.82
C SER A 93 -0.40 -1.18 -5.28
N LEU A 94 -1.54 -0.68 -4.80
CA LEU A 94 -2.65 -1.50 -4.31
C LEU A 94 -3.22 -2.39 -5.43
N ASN A 95 -3.38 -1.85 -6.63
CA ASN A 95 -3.84 -2.61 -7.81
C ASN A 95 -2.90 -3.78 -8.11
N MET A 96 -1.58 -3.56 -7.94
CA MET A 96 -0.59 -4.60 -8.13
C MET A 96 -0.69 -5.69 -7.07
N LEU A 97 -0.89 -5.31 -5.81
CA LEU A 97 -1.07 -6.26 -4.71
C LEU A 97 -2.36 -7.06 -4.84
N GLU A 98 -3.45 -6.41 -5.26
CA GLU A 98 -4.74 -7.06 -5.54
C GLU A 98 -4.59 -8.13 -6.63
N PHE A 99 -3.99 -7.76 -7.77
CA PHE A 99 -3.73 -8.71 -8.86
C PHE A 99 -2.91 -9.92 -8.41
N ILE A 100 -1.86 -9.71 -7.61
CA ILE A 100 -0.99 -10.80 -7.15
C ILE A 100 -1.69 -11.68 -6.12
N ALA A 101 -2.46 -11.08 -5.21
CA ALA A 101 -3.25 -11.81 -4.24
C ALA A 101 -4.26 -12.71 -4.96
N GLU A 102 -4.95 -12.18 -5.98
CA GLU A 102 -5.87 -12.96 -6.82
C GLU A 102 -5.13 -14.06 -7.59
N LEU A 103 -4.00 -13.75 -8.23
CA LEU A 103 -3.18 -14.72 -8.95
C LEU A 103 -2.80 -15.92 -8.05
N PHE A 104 -2.42 -15.67 -6.81
CA PHE A 104 -2.06 -16.72 -5.85
C PHE A 104 -3.22 -17.58 -5.34
N LEU A 105 -4.48 -17.24 -5.67
CA LEU A 105 -5.61 -18.14 -5.50
C LEU A 105 -5.67 -19.21 -6.60
N HIS A 106 -5.09 -18.93 -7.78
CA HIS A 106 -5.14 -19.80 -8.97
C HIS A 106 -3.83 -20.54 -9.23
N ILE A 107 -2.71 -20.09 -8.66
CA ILE A 107 -1.40 -20.73 -8.79
C ILE A 107 -0.69 -20.83 -7.43
N ALA A 108 0.28 -21.74 -7.32
CA ALA A 108 1.12 -21.85 -6.14
C ALA A 108 1.81 -20.51 -5.80
N PRO A 109 1.68 -19.98 -4.57
CA PRO A 109 2.29 -18.72 -4.17
C PRO A 109 3.81 -18.75 -4.34
N ASN A 110 4.34 -17.73 -5.03
CA ASN A 110 5.77 -17.58 -5.26
C ASN A 110 6.16 -16.10 -5.21
N GLU A 111 6.14 -15.50 -4.01
CA GLU A 111 6.47 -14.08 -3.83
C GLU A 111 7.90 -13.77 -4.30
N ARG A 112 8.83 -14.70 -4.03
CA ARG A 112 10.24 -14.56 -4.41
C ARG A 112 10.42 -14.52 -5.92
N GLY A 113 9.78 -15.45 -6.64
CA GLY A 113 9.80 -15.50 -8.10
C GLY A 113 9.15 -14.26 -8.71
N TRP A 114 8.01 -13.84 -8.17
CA TRP A 114 7.30 -12.66 -8.63
C TRP A 114 8.12 -11.37 -8.43
N ALA A 115 8.65 -11.15 -7.23
CA ALA A 115 9.50 -9.99 -6.95
C ALA A 115 10.81 -10.00 -7.78
N ALA A 116 11.43 -11.16 -7.99
CA ALA A 116 12.60 -11.28 -8.85
C ALA A 116 12.28 -10.94 -10.31
N MET A 117 11.13 -11.40 -10.81
CA MET A 117 10.64 -11.08 -12.14
C MET A 117 10.40 -9.58 -12.28
N LEU A 118 9.67 -8.97 -11.33
CA LEU A 118 9.36 -7.53 -11.36
C LEU A 118 10.65 -6.68 -11.36
N VAL A 119 11.60 -6.99 -10.48
CA VAL A 119 12.90 -6.28 -10.44
C VAL A 119 13.62 -6.38 -11.79
N LYS A 120 13.62 -7.55 -12.43
CA LYS A 120 14.23 -7.74 -13.75
C LYS A 120 13.48 -6.96 -14.84
N TYR A 121 12.15 -7.00 -14.79
CA TYR A 121 11.26 -6.33 -15.75
C TYR A 121 11.38 -4.80 -15.70
N LEU A 122 11.44 -4.24 -14.49
CA LEU A 122 11.61 -2.81 -14.25
C LEU A 122 13.04 -2.36 -14.60
N LYS A 123 14.05 -3.17 -14.28
CA LYS A 123 15.44 -2.90 -14.69
C LYS A 123 15.60 -2.78 -16.20
N ALA A 124 14.93 -3.64 -16.96
CA ALA A 124 14.93 -3.57 -18.42
C ALA A 124 14.30 -2.28 -18.98
N ARG A 125 13.51 -1.56 -18.16
CA ARG A 125 12.89 -0.28 -18.48
C ARG A 125 13.63 0.93 -17.90
N GLY A 126 14.81 0.72 -17.32
CA GLY A 126 15.64 1.78 -16.76
C GLY A 126 15.43 2.03 -15.25
N TYR A 127 14.53 1.31 -14.59
CA TYR A 127 14.31 1.46 -13.15
C TYR A 127 15.22 0.52 -12.36
N CYS A 128 16.21 1.08 -11.65
CA CYS A 128 17.17 0.31 -10.87
C CYS A 128 16.88 0.41 -9.36
N PHE A 129 16.84 -0.74 -8.69
CA PHE A 129 16.79 -0.80 -7.23
C PHE A 129 18.22 -0.91 -6.67
N VAL A 130 18.55 -0.13 -5.63
CA VAL A 130 19.88 -0.11 -4.99
C VAL A 130 20.32 -1.51 -4.55
N THR A 131 19.39 -2.32 -4.04
CA THR A 131 19.63 -3.76 -3.80
C THR A 131 18.38 -4.56 -4.14
N ALA A 132 18.48 -5.52 -5.07
CA ALA A 132 17.35 -6.37 -5.48
C ALA A 132 16.74 -7.16 -4.30
N ASP A 133 17.58 -7.60 -3.37
CA ASP A 133 17.13 -8.34 -2.19
C ASP A 133 16.34 -7.46 -1.19
N SER A 134 16.56 -6.14 -1.19
CA SER A 134 15.76 -5.24 -0.37
C SER A 134 14.32 -5.13 -0.86
N PHE A 135 14.10 -5.12 -2.18
CA PHE A 135 12.74 -5.09 -2.73
C PHE A 135 12.00 -6.39 -2.43
N ARG A 136 12.63 -7.55 -2.63
CA ARG A 136 12.02 -8.86 -2.39
C ARG A 136 11.46 -9.01 -0.98
N CYS A 137 12.28 -8.71 0.03
CA CYS A 137 11.86 -8.81 1.43
C CYS A 137 10.75 -7.80 1.78
N ARG A 138 10.86 -6.56 1.27
CA ARG A 138 9.86 -5.51 1.50
C ARG A 138 8.53 -5.82 0.82
N PHE A 139 8.58 -6.37 -0.39
CA PHE A 139 7.42 -6.79 -1.17
C PHE A 139 6.68 -7.93 -0.46
N ALA A 140 7.39 -8.99 -0.06
CA ALA A 140 6.80 -10.11 0.67
C ALA A 140 6.11 -9.64 1.97
N ASN A 141 6.77 -8.73 2.70
CA ASN A 141 6.19 -8.14 3.91
C ASN A 141 4.94 -7.29 3.60
N ALA A 142 4.97 -6.47 2.56
CA ALA A 142 3.83 -5.66 2.13
C ALA A 142 2.64 -6.55 1.73
N LEU A 143 2.88 -7.60 0.94
CA LEU A 143 1.83 -8.53 0.50
C LEU A 143 1.17 -9.24 1.68
N ALA A 144 1.96 -9.74 2.64
CA ALA A 144 1.41 -10.40 3.83
C ALA A 144 0.50 -9.48 4.65
N HIS A 145 0.90 -8.21 4.84
CA HIS A 145 0.11 -7.23 5.58
C HIS A 145 -1.07 -6.68 4.78
N TYR A 146 -0.96 -6.61 3.46
CA TYR A 146 -2.08 -6.30 2.57
C TYR A 146 -3.16 -7.39 2.65
N GLN A 147 -2.78 -8.67 2.55
CA GLN A 147 -3.73 -9.77 2.72
C GLN A 147 -4.40 -9.75 4.11
N GLN A 148 -3.68 -9.31 5.14
CA GLN A 148 -4.26 -9.10 6.47
C GLN A 148 -5.24 -7.92 6.50
N LEU A 149 -4.93 -6.80 5.81
CA LEU A 149 -5.86 -5.68 5.68
C LEU A 149 -7.15 -6.11 5.00
N VAL A 150 -7.08 -6.86 3.89
CA VAL A 150 -8.26 -7.39 3.17
C VAL A 150 -9.15 -8.19 4.13
N ARG A 151 -8.59 -9.14 4.88
CA ARG A 151 -9.36 -9.91 5.87
C ARG A 151 -10.03 -9.04 6.95
N LEU A 152 -9.36 -7.97 7.40
CA LEU A 152 -9.93 -7.04 8.38
C LEU A 152 -11.06 -6.21 7.79
N VAL A 153 -10.95 -5.86 6.51
CA VAL A 153 -11.97 -5.11 5.76
C VAL A 153 -13.19 -6.00 5.54
N ASP A 154 -13.02 -7.24 5.10
CA ASP A 154 -14.11 -8.20 4.91
C ASP A 154 -14.90 -8.40 6.21
N ALA A 155 -14.19 -8.64 7.33
CA ALA A 155 -14.81 -8.79 8.64
C ALA A 155 -15.52 -7.51 9.13
N GLU A 156 -15.13 -6.33 8.66
CA GLU A 156 -15.82 -5.07 8.97
C GLU A 156 -17.06 -4.88 8.09
N VAL A 157 -17.01 -5.28 6.81
CA VAL A 157 -18.17 -5.28 5.90
C VAL A 157 -19.25 -6.22 6.42
N GLU A 158 -18.91 -7.45 6.82
CA GLU A 158 -19.85 -8.42 7.39
C GLU A 158 -20.60 -7.86 8.59
N LYS A 159 -19.90 -7.22 9.53
CA LYS A 159 -20.53 -6.57 10.70
C LYS A 159 -21.48 -5.44 10.33
N LEU A 160 -21.19 -4.70 9.27
CA LEU A 160 -22.06 -3.61 8.81
C LEU A 160 -23.34 -4.16 8.18
N VAL A 161 -23.24 -5.28 7.46
CA VAL A 161 -24.40 -5.99 6.90
C VAL A 161 -25.28 -6.55 8.02
N ASP A 162 -24.70 -7.25 9.00
CA ASP A 162 -25.45 -7.85 10.12
C ASP A 162 -26.19 -6.81 10.99
N ARG A 163 -25.65 -5.59 11.12
CA ARG A 163 -26.28 -4.50 11.87
C ARG A 163 -27.42 -3.79 11.13
N SER A 164 -27.53 -4.03 9.83
CA SER A 164 -28.56 -3.43 8.96
C SER A 164 -29.80 -4.32 8.79
N GLN A 165 -29.78 -5.52 9.41
CA GLN A 165 -30.90 -6.47 9.51
C GLN A 165 -31.55 -6.37 10.90
#